data_AF-A0A953S4D1-F1
#
_entry.id   AF-A0A953S4D1-F1
#
_cell.length_a   1.000
_cell.length_b   1.000
_cell.length_c   1.000
_cell.angle_alpha   90.00
_cell.angle_beta   90.00
_cell.angle_gamma   90.00
#
_symmetry.space_group_name_H-M   'P 1'
#
loop_
_entity.id
_entity.type
_entity.pdbx_description
1 polymer ?
#
loop_
_entity_poly.entity_id
_entity_poly.type
_entity_poly.pdbx_seq_one_letter_code
_entity_poly.pdbx_strand_id
1 'polypeptide(L)'
;MKGNATVSVAIATCNRAAMVRQAVEAALGHRTPTQFAFRNQTMLTDAEVLQRLHFERTTAELETAGKKTIEIMRASPYQKTANAGLFLKALGSRRNMLPRLLAANLGNQLANPEALARLAEFTASAPELNENQLEQIAALPLGSRIKLDPWRDQITLVKTRPLELLSPREKMPFEITPFILYLTRVP
;
A
#
# COMPACT_ATOMS: atom_id res chain seq x y z
N MET A 1 -19.72 -1.26 -29.21
CA MET A 1 -19.15 -2.50 -28.59
C MET A 1 -18.32 -3.38 -29.54
N LYS A 2 -17.97 -2.97 -30.78
CA LYS A 2 -17.14 -3.78 -31.71
C LYS A 2 -15.62 -3.56 -31.59
N GLY A 3 -15.17 -2.53 -30.86
CA GLY A 3 -13.75 -2.17 -30.74
C GLY A 3 -12.91 -3.13 -29.88
N ASN A 4 -13.41 -3.55 -28.72
CA ASN A 4 -12.63 -4.38 -27.77
C ASN A 4 -12.34 -5.79 -28.28
N ALA A 5 -13.27 -6.39 -29.05
CA ALA A 5 -13.07 -7.72 -29.63
C ALA A 5 -11.96 -7.71 -30.70
N THR A 6 -11.91 -6.67 -31.53
CA THR A 6 -10.90 -6.53 -32.59
C THR A 6 -9.50 -6.31 -32.00
N VAL A 7 -9.39 -5.53 -30.93
CA VAL A 7 -8.13 -5.31 -30.21
C VAL A 7 -7.65 -6.58 -29.49
N SER A 8 -8.56 -7.31 -28.83
CA SER A 8 -8.21 -8.58 -28.15
C SER A 8 -7.75 -9.65 -29.15
N VAL A 9 -8.40 -9.76 -30.31
CA VAL A 9 -7.99 -10.67 -31.39
C VAL A 9 -6.63 -10.26 -31.98
N ALA A 10 -6.38 -8.95 -32.16
CA ALA A 10 -5.08 -8.45 -32.64
C ALA A 10 -3.95 -8.74 -31.65
N ILE A 11 -4.17 -8.53 -30.34
CA ILE A 11 -3.21 -8.84 -29.27
C ILE A 11 -2.94 -10.34 -29.22
N ALA A 12 -3.98 -11.18 -29.29
CA ALA A 12 -3.83 -12.63 -29.29
C ALA A 12 -3.05 -13.14 -30.51
N THR A 13 -3.26 -12.53 -31.69
CA THR A 13 -2.56 -12.90 -32.92
C THR A 13 -1.08 -12.48 -32.87
N CYS A 14 -0.77 -11.28 -32.35
CA CYS A 14 0.61 -10.83 -32.15
C CYS A 14 1.36 -11.70 -31.13
N ASN A 15 0.73 -12.04 -30.00
CA ASN A 15 1.32 -12.92 -28.99
C ASN A 15 1.60 -14.32 -29.54
N ARG A 16 0.68 -14.87 -30.36
CA ARG A 16 0.89 -16.15 -31.04
C ARG A 16 2.08 -16.09 -32.00
N ALA A 17 2.21 -15.04 -32.80
CA ALA A 17 3.34 -14.88 -33.72
C ALA A 17 4.68 -14.78 -32.97
N ALA A 18 4.73 -14.07 -31.84
CA ALA A 18 5.92 -13.98 -31.00
C ALA A 18 6.33 -15.34 -30.41
N MET A 19 5.37 -16.12 -29.90
CA MET A 19 5.62 -17.49 -29.42
C MET A 19 6.13 -18.42 -30.52
N VAL A 20 5.51 -18.39 -31.70
CA VAL A 20 5.94 -19.24 -32.84
C VAL A 20 7.36 -18.88 -33.28
N ARG A 21 7.70 -17.59 -33.36
CA ARG A 21 9.06 -17.16 -33.71
C ARG A 21 10.10 -17.70 -32.73
N GLN A 22 9.84 -17.58 -31.42
CA GLN A 22 10.76 -18.12 -30.40
C GLN A 22 10.89 -19.64 -30.47
N ALA A 23 9.80 -20.35 -30.72
CA ALA A 23 9.82 -21.81 -30.91
C ALA A 23 10.64 -22.21 -32.15
N VAL A 24 10.52 -21.44 -33.24
CA VAL A 24 11.32 -21.65 -34.46
C VAL A 24 12.80 -21.32 -34.22
N GLU A 25 13.12 -20.25 -33.50
CA GLU A 25 14.51 -19.92 -33.12
C GLU A 25 15.17 -21.04 -32.30
N ALA A 26 14.41 -21.65 -31.37
CA ALA A 26 14.85 -22.81 -30.62
C ALA A 26 15.01 -24.06 -31.51
N ALA A 27 14.09 -24.31 -32.44
CA ALA A 27 14.14 -25.43 -33.37
C ALA A 27 15.29 -25.31 -34.40
N LEU A 28 15.63 -24.09 -34.81
CA LEU A 28 16.78 -23.77 -35.69
C LEU A 28 18.13 -23.85 -34.97
N GLY A 29 18.14 -24.17 -33.67
CA GLY A 29 19.36 -24.34 -32.89
C GLY A 29 20.14 -23.04 -32.70
N HIS A 30 19.49 -21.87 -32.79
CA HIS A 30 20.13 -20.61 -32.44
C HIS A 30 20.57 -20.67 -30.98
N ARG A 31 21.87 -20.50 -30.75
CA ARG A 31 22.49 -20.71 -29.44
C ARG A 31 21.93 -19.69 -28.46
N THR A 32 21.22 -20.19 -27.44
CA THR A 32 20.96 -19.41 -26.24
C THR A 32 22.30 -19.08 -25.58
N PRO A 33 22.56 -17.83 -25.20
CA PRO A 33 23.80 -17.47 -24.53
C PRO A 33 23.95 -18.31 -23.26
N THR A 34 25.03 -19.08 -23.18
CA THR A 34 25.28 -20.10 -22.13
C THR A 34 25.40 -19.51 -20.74
N GLN A 35 25.61 -18.20 -20.62
CA GLN A 35 25.55 -17.47 -19.36
C GLN A 35 24.21 -17.66 -18.62
N PHE A 36 23.11 -17.94 -19.33
CA PHE A 36 21.80 -18.23 -18.73
C PHE A 36 21.41 -19.72 -18.72
N ALA A 37 22.33 -20.61 -19.10
CA ALA A 37 22.08 -22.06 -19.07
C ALA A 37 22.20 -22.65 -17.66
N PHE A 38 22.81 -21.91 -16.73
CA PHE A 38 22.98 -22.33 -15.34
C PHE A 38 21.91 -21.68 -14.46
N ARG A 39 21.29 -22.48 -13.58
CA ARG A 39 20.20 -22.10 -12.67
C ARG A 39 20.50 -20.86 -11.79
N ASN A 40 21.76 -20.46 -11.66
CA ASN A 40 22.21 -19.38 -10.79
C ASN A 40 22.24 -18.00 -11.50
N GLN A 41 21.96 -17.93 -12.80
CA GLN A 41 21.91 -16.67 -13.54
C GLN A 41 20.61 -16.58 -14.34
N THR A 42 19.75 -15.66 -13.94
CA THR A 42 18.51 -15.33 -14.65
C THR A 42 18.76 -14.19 -15.63
N MET A 43 18.04 -14.19 -16.76
CA MET A 43 18.06 -13.09 -17.73
C MET A 43 17.52 -11.76 -17.17
N LEU A 44 16.83 -11.83 -16.04
CA LEU A 44 16.26 -10.71 -15.32
C LEU A 44 16.85 -10.69 -13.92
N THR A 45 17.21 -9.51 -13.43
CA THR A 45 17.60 -9.31 -12.04
C THR A 45 16.40 -9.54 -11.12
N ASP A 46 16.64 -9.93 -9.86
CA ASP A 46 15.56 -10.11 -8.87
C ASP A 46 14.69 -8.86 -8.72
N ALA A 47 15.29 -7.67 -8.84
CA ALA A 47 14.59 -6.39 -8.82
C ALA A 47 13.63 -6.23 -10.02
N GLU A 48 14.05 -6.62 -11.22
CA GLU A 48 13.20 -6.58 -12.42
C GLU A 48 12.08 -7.62 -12.35
N VAL A 49 12.34 -8.79 -11.77
CA VAL A 49 11.32 -9.82 -11.52
C VAL A 49 10.28 -9.30 -10.54
N LEU A 50 10.71 -8.72 -9.40
CA LEU A 50 9.80 -8.15 -8.39
C LEU A 50 8.94 -7.02 -8.94
N GLN A 51 9.49 -6.13 -9.79
CA GLN A 51 8.71 -5.07 -10.44
C GLN A 51 7.64 -5.59 -11.41
N ARG A 52 7.88 -6.76 -12.03
CA ARG A 52 6.93 -7.40 -12.94
C ARG A 52 5.88 -8.24 -12.24
N LEU A 53 6.08 -8.58 -10.97
CA LEU A 53 5.08 -9.28 -10.17
C LEU A 53 3.97 -8.30 -9.78
N HIS A 54 2.89 -8.31 -10.55
CA HIS A 54 1.69 -7.55 -10.24
C HIS A 54 0.82 -8.35 -9.28
N PHE A 55 0.73 -7.88 -8.04
CA PHE A 55 -0.15 -8.45 -7.00
C PHE A 55 -1.47 -7.68 -6.87
N GLU A 56 -1.85 -6.95 -7.92
CA GLU A 56 -3.11 -6.23 -7.93
C GLU A 56 -4.28 -7.20 -8.03
N ARG A 57 -5.30 -7.01 -7.20
CA ARG A 57 -6.54 -7.80 -7.26
C ARG A 57 -7.46 -7.22 -8.31
N THR A 58 -8.32 -8.05 -8.89
CA THR A 58 -9.32 -7.57 -9.84
C THR A 58 -10.29 -6.60 -9.16
N THR A 59 -10.88 -5.69 -9.93
CA THR A 59 -11.84 -4.71 -9.40
C THR A 59 -13.03 -5.38 -8.71
N ALA A 60 -13.52 -6.50 -9.25
CA ALA A 60 -14.61 -7.28 -8.65
C ALA A 60 -14.24 -7.88 -7.27
N GLU A 61 -13.03 -8.42 -7.13
CA GLU A 61 -12.52 -8.94 -5.86
C GLU A 61 -12.33 -7.82 -4.83
N LEU A 62 -11.91 -6.63 -5.27
CA LEU A 62 -11.76 -5.47 -4.41
C LEU A 62 -13.12 -4.96 -3.88
N GLU A 63 -14.16 -4.94 -4.71
CA GLU A 63 -15.52 -4.58 -4.29
C GLU A 63 -16.08 -5.55 -3.23
N THR A 64 -15.92 -6.86 -3.47
CA THR A 64 -16.38 -7.89 -2.53
C THR A 64 -15.60 -7.84 -1.21
N ALA A 65 -14.28 -7.61 -1.27
CA ALA A 65 -13.45 -7.41 -0.10
C ALA A 65 -13.85 -6.14 0.68
N GLY A 66 -14.17 -5.03 -0.01
CA GLY A 66 -14.66 -3.80 0.61
C GLY A 66 -15.95 -4.03 1.40
N LYS A 67 -16.94 -4.68 0.79
CA LYS A 67 -18.21 -5.03 1.46
C LYS A 67 -17.98 -5.91 2.70
N LYS A 68 -17.14 -6.93 2.59
CA LYS A 68 -16.83 -7.83 3.70
C LYS A 68 -16.04 -7.13 4.82
N THR A 69 -15.19 -6.18 4.47
CA THR A 69 -14.49 -5.33 5.46
C THR A 69 -15.50 -4.54 6.29
N ILE A 70 -16.51 -3.97 5.64
CA ILE A 70 -17.59 -3.23 6.33
C ILE A 70 -18.35 -4.13 7.30
N GLU A 71 -18.73 -5.33 6.85
CA GLU A 71 -19.41 -6.32 7.68
C GLU A 71 -18.58 -6.73 8.90
N ILE A 72 -17.31 -7.09 8.69
CA ILE A 72 -16.41 -7.51 9.77
C ILE A 72 -16.19 -6.38 10.77
N MET A 73 -15.97 -5.14 10.31
CA MET A 73 -15.74 -4.01 11.20
C MET A 73 -16.96 -3.68 12.04
N ARG A 74 -18.19 -3.81 11.50
CA ARG A 74 -19.44 -3.68 12.27
C ARG A 74 -19.59 -4.76 13.33
N ALA A 75 -19.22 -5.99 13.00
CA ALA A 75 -19.26 -7.11 13.93
C ALA A 75 -18.12 -7.10 14.95
N SER A 76 -17.06 -6.31 14.70
CA SER A 76 -15.87 -6.32 15.54
C SER A 76 -16.12 -5.64 16.90
N PRO A 77 -15.54 -6.17 17.99
CA PRO A 77 -15.59 -5.54 19.31
C PRO A 77 -14.78 -4.23 19.38
N TYR A 78 -14.02 -3.89 18.33
CA TYR A 78 -13.28 -2.63 18.22
C TYR A 78 -14.23 -1.51 17.78
N GLN A 79 -15.09 -1.10 18.72
CA GLN A 79 -16.27 -0.23 18.59
C GLN A 79 -16.09 1.18 17.99
N LYS A 80 -14.89 1.58 17.56
CA LYS A 80 -14.61 2.96 17.12
C LYS A 80 -14.58 3.08 15.60
N THR A 81 -15.64 2.62 14.93
CA THR A 81 -15.84 2.79 13.48
C THR A 81 -15.84 4.27 13.06
N ALA A 82 -16.33 5.16 13.94
CA ALA A 82 -16.25 6.61 13.75
C ALA A 82 -14.80 7.11 13.62
N ASN A 83 -13.86 6.57 14.40
CA ASN A 83 -12.44 6.93 14.30
C ASN A 83 -11.82 6.39 13.01
N ALA A 84 -12.26 5.22 12.53
CA ALA A 84 -11.80 4.69 11.25
C ALA A 84 -12.22 5.59 10.08
N GLY A 85 -13.44 6.13 10.08
CA GLY A 85 -13.84 7.11 9.06
C GLY A 85 -13.10 8.44 9.17
N LEU A 86 -12.76 8.90 10.38
CA LEU A 86 -11.88 10.06 10.57
C LEU A 86 -10.48 9.84 10.01
N PHE A 87 -9.92 8.65 10.24
CA PHE A 87 -8.64 8.24 9.66
C PHE A 87 -8.68 8.28 8.12
N LEU A 88 -9.73 7.73 7.51
CA LEU A 88 -9.89 7.73 6.05
C LEU A 88 -10.06 9.15 5.47
N LYS A 89 -10.76 10.06 6.18
CA LYS A 89 -10.86 11.47 5.78
C LYS A 89 -9.49 12.17 5.83
N ALA A 90 -8.72 11.97 6.91
CA ALA A 90 -7.38 12.54 7.05
C ALA A 90 -6.39 11.93 6.04
N LEU A 91 -6.55 10.65 5.71
CA LEU A 91 -5.77 9.97 4.67
C LEU A 91 -6.04 10.58 3.30
N GLY A 92 -7.32 10.83 2.98
CA GLY A 92 -7.75 11.45 1.73
C GLY A 92 -7.21 12.88 1.55
N SER A 93 -7.19 13.69 2.62
CA SER A 93 -6.67 15.06 2.56
C SER A 93 -5.15 15.13 2.42
N ARG A 94 -4.42 14.21 3.07
CA ARG A 94 -2.94 14.19 3.10
C ARG A 94 -2.29 13.31 2.04
N ARG A 95 -3.08 12.60 1.22
CA ARG A 95 -2.59 11.64 0.21
C ARG A 95 -1.55 12.23 -0.74
N ASN A 96 -1.73 13.49 -1.15
CA ASN A 96 -0.85 14.14 -2.13
C ASN A 96 0.53 14.46 -1.52
N MET A 97 0.61 14.60 -0.19
CA MET A 97 1.85 14.88 0.55
C MET A 97 2.58 13.60 0.96
N LEU A 98 1.92 12.44 0.90
CA LEU A 98 2.44 11.15 1.41
C LEU A 98 2.53 10.05 0.33
N PRO A 99 3.10 10.31 -0.86
CA PRO A 99 3.08 9.33 -1.94
C PRO A 99 3.81 8.03 -1.57
N ARG A 100 4.93 8.13 -0.85
CA ARG A 100 5.76 6.97 -0.48
C ARG A 100 5.22 6.13 0.67
N LEU A 101 4.45 6.74 1.57
CA LEU A 101 3.83 6.01 2.69
C LEU A 101 2.60 5.22 2.23
N LEU A 102 1.94 5.72 1.19
CA LEU A 102 0.67 5.21 0.71
C LEU A 102 0.83 4.30 -0.51
N ALA A 103 1.93 4.43 -1.26
CA ALA A 103 2.26 3.50 -2.33
C ALA A 103 2.51 2.10 -1.74
N ALA A 104 1.69 1.14 -2.14
CA ALA A 104 1.95 -0.25 -1.85
C ALA A 104 3.08 -0.73 -2.78
N ASN A 105 4.23 -1.10 -2.22
CA ASN A 105 5.29 -1.77 -3.00
C ASN A 105 4.85 -3.18 -3.45
N LEU A 106 3.92 -3.79 -2.70
CA LEU A 106 3.35 -5.10 -2.97
C LEU A 106 1.84 -5.08 -2.65
N GLY A 107 1.00 -5.41 -3.64
CA GLY A 107 -0.45 -5.49 -3.48
C GLY A 107 -1.19 -4.18 -3.76
N ASN A 108 -2.43 -4.07 -3.26
CA ASN A 108 -3.32 -2.96 -3.58
C ASN A 108 -3.13 -1.78 -2.61
N GLN A 109 -3.02 -0.58 -3.16
CA GLN A 109 -2.94 0.65 -2.38
C GLN A 109 -4.29 1.03 -1.75
N LEU A 110 -4.30 1.27 -0.43
CA LEU A 110 -5.49 1.64 0.33
C LEU A 110 -5.90 3.11 0.17
N ALA A 111 -4.94 4.00 -0.12
CA ALA A 111 -5.21 5.45 -0.22
C ALA A 111 -5.53 5.95 -1.64
N ASN A 112 -5.75 5.04 -2.59
CA ASN A 112 -6.21 5.38 -3.93
C ASN A 112 -7.66 5.91 -3.82
N PRO A 113 -8.06 6.98 -4.56
CA PRO A 113 -9.46 7.43 -4.62
C PRO A 113 -10.49 6.31 -4.79
N GLU A 114 -10.22 5.29 -5.62
CA GLU A 114 -11.17 4.18 -5.78
C GLU A 114 -11.28 3.30 -4.52
N ALA A 115 -10.16 3.04 -3.85
CA ALA A 115 -10.14 2.27 -2.61
C ALA A 115 -10.85 3.04 -1.47
N LEU A 116 -10.68 4.36 -1.41
CA LEU A 116 -11.41 5.21 -0.47
C LEU A 116 -12.91 5.25 -0.78
N ALA A 117 -13.30 5.26 -2.06
CA ALA A 117 -14.71 5.23 -2.47
C ALA A 117 -15.40 3.93 -2.05
N ARG A 118 -14.71 2.79 -2.10
CA ARG A 118 -15.21 1.48 -1.62
C ARG A 118 -15.48 1.47 -0.11
N LEU A 119 -14.80 2.32 0.64
CA LEU A 119 -14.93 2.49 2.09
C LEU A 119 -15.70 3.76 2.47
N ALA A 120 -16.39 4.39 1.52
CA ALA A 120 -17.07 5.68 1.72
C ALA A 120 -18.14 5.63 2.83
N GLU A 121 -18.76 4.46 3.05
CA GLU A 121 -19.73 4.26 4.12
C GLU A 121 -19.15 4.58 5.51
N PHE A 122 -17.88 4.28 5.74
CA PHE A 122 -17.19 4.66 6.97
C PHE A 122 -16.98 6.17 7.07
N THR A 123 -16.60 6.81 5.96
CA THR A 123 -16.42 8.27 5.91
C THR A 123 -17.74 9.03 6.12
N ALA A 124 -18.86 8.48 5.65
CA ALA A 124 -20.19 9.04 5.86
C ALA A 124 -20.64 8.93 7.33
N SER A 125 -20.30 7.83 8.00
CA SER A 125 -20.62 7.63 9.42
C SER A 125 -19.73 8.43 10.39
N ALA A 126 -18.61 8.97 9.90
CA ALA A 126 -17.65 9.69 10.73
C ALA A 126 -17.95 11.20 10.78
N PRO A 127 -17.68 11.85 11.94
CA PRO A 127 -17.82 13.30 12.07
C PRO A 127 -16.91 14.05 11.08
N GLU A 128 -17.19 15.34 10.86
CA GLU A 128 -16.34 16.19 10.03
C GLU A 128 -14.94 16.34 10.64
N LEU A 129 -13.91 16.38 9.78
CA LEU A 129 -12.53 16.51 10.22
C LEU A 129 -12.27 17.95 10.69
N ASN A 130 -12.11 18.14 12.00
CA ASN A 130 -11.76 19.41 12.61
C ASN A 130 -10.37 19.31 13.26
N GLU A 131 -9.36 19.81 12.56
CA GLU A 131 -7.97 19.73 13.03
C GLU A 131 -7.75 20.51 14.34
N ASN A 132 -8.56 21.54 14.60
CA ASN A 132 -8.46 22.43 15.77
C ASN A 132 -9.03 21.83 17.07
N GLN A 133 -9.89 20.80 17.00
CA GLN A 133 -10.49 20.17 18.19
C GLN A 133 -9.54 19.17 18.83
N LEU A 134 -8.98 19.46 20.00
CA LEU A 134 -8.00 18.60 20.70
C LEU A 134 -8.45 17.14 20.87
N GLU A 135 -9.73 16.90 21.17
CA GLU A 135 -10.29 15.57 21.38
C GLU A 135 -10.41 14.73 20.09
N GLN A 136 -10.42 15.39 18.94
CA GLN A 136 -10.55 14.73 17.64
C GLN A 136 -9.17 14.33 17.10
N ILE A 137 -8.79 13.09 17.38
CA ILE A 137 -7.55 12.48 16.89
C ILE A 137 -7.88 11.60 15.68
N ALA A 138 -7.62 12.12 14.47
CA ALA A 138 -7.88 11.40 13.22
C ALA A 138 -6.84 10.31 12.94
N ALA A 139 -5.57 10.56 13.22
CA ALA A 139 -4.48 9.60 13.10
C ALA A 139 -3.40 9.90 14.16
N LEU A 140 -2.66 8.86 14.54
CA LEU A 140 -1.50 8.98 15.43
C LEU A 140 -0.22 9.26 14.64
N PRO A 141 0.83 9.83 15.28
CA PRO A 141 2.15 9.95 14.67
C PRO A 141 2.70 8.59 14.27
N LEU A 142 3.42 8.55 13.15
CA LEU A 142 4.06 7.33 12.65
C LEU A 142 5.18 6.91 13.61
N GLY A 143 5.20 5.63 13.97
CA GLY A 143 6.18 5.10 14.93
C GLY A 143 5.84 5.32 16.41
N SER A 144 4.76 6.05 16.74
CA SER A 144 4.36 6.30 18.15
C SER A 144 4.07 5.01 18.95
N ARG A 145 3.60 3.95 18.27
CA ARG A 145 3.24 2.67 18.90
C ARG A 145 4.03 1.49 18.39
N ILE A 146 4.92 1.67 17.43
CA ILE A 146 5.63 0.56 16.79
C ILE A 146 7.11 0.69 17.14
N LYS A 147 7.64 -0.27 17.89
CA LYS A 147 9.08 -0.38 18.15
C LYS A 147 9.65 -1.50 17.29
N LEU A 148 10.53 -1.12 16.37
CA LEU A 148 11.35 -2.03 15.58
C LEU A 148 12.64 -2.33 16.35
N ASP A 149 12.86 -3.58 16.72
CA ASP A 149 14.17 -4.07 17.20
C ASP A 149 14.90 -4.71 16.02
N PRO A 150 15.84 -3.99 15.37
CA PRO A 150 16.56 -4.50 14.20
C PRO A 150 17.52 -5.63 14.55
N TRP A 151 17.90 -5.79 15.82
CA TRP A 151 18.84 -6.83 16.25
C TRP A 151 18.16 -8.17 16.50
N ARG A 152 16.88 -8.12 16.90
CA ARG A 152 16.05 -9.32 17.11
C ARG A 152 15.08 -9.63 15.98
N ASP A 153 15.04 -8.77 14.96
CA ASP A 153 14.03 -8.80 13.88
C ASP A 153 12.60 -8.87 14.43
N GLN A 154 12.31 -8.06 15.45
CA GLN A 154 11.01 -8.04 16.12
C GLN A 154 10.35 -6.68 16.03
N ILE A 155 9.08 -6.70 15.64
CA ILE A 155 8.20 -5.53 15.68
C ILE A 155 7.26 -5.71 16.87
N THR A 156 7.35 -4.79 17.83
CA THR A 156 6.49 -4.82 19.02
C THR A 156 5.58 -3.61 19.08
N LEU A 157 4.32 -3.85 19.49
CA LEU A 157 3.37 -2.77 19.74
C LEU A 157 3.57 -2.25 21.16
N VAL A 158 4.02 -1.00 21.27
CA VAL A 158 4.21 -0.31 22.54
C VAL A 158 2.84 0.15 23.06
N LYS A 159 2.43 -0.41 24.20
CA LYS A 159 1.22 0.00 24.93
C LYS A 159 1.55 1.15 25.89
N THR A 160 1.82 2.33 25.33
CA THR A 160 2.01 3.56 26.12
C THR A 160 0.68 4.18 26.50
N ARG A 161 0.63 4.83 27.67
CA ARG A 161 -0.52 5.68 28.03
C ARG A 161 -0.63 6.82 27.02
N PRO A 162 -1.85 7.17 26.57
CA PRO A 162 -2.05 8.36 25.74
C PRO A 162 -1.47 9.58 26.47
N LEU A 163 -0.61 10.34 25.79
CA LEU A 163 -0.17 11.62 26.29
C LEU A 163 -1.32 12.62 26.16
N GLU A 164 -1.54 13.42 27.19
CA GLU A 164 -2.48 14.54 27.13
C GLU A 164 -1.93 15.57 26.14
N LEU A 165 -2.67 15.82 25.07
CA LEU A 165 -2.31 16.82 24.07
C LEU A 165 -2.61 18.20 24.65
N LEU A 166 -1.60 19.06 24.69
CA LEU A 166 -1.74 20.45 25.14
C LEU A 166 -2.09 21.37 23.98
N SER A 167 -1.71 20.97 22.75
CA SER A 167 -1.99 21.74 21.54
C SER A 167 -2.41 20.86 20.34
N PRO A 168 -3.26 21.35 19.42
CA PRO A 168 -3.60 20.63 18.19
C PRO A 168 -2.40 20.24 17.31
N ARG A 169 -1.29 20.99 17.40
CA ARG A 169 -0.05 20.73 16.65
C ARG A 169 0.64 19.44 17.09
N GLU A 170 0.49 19.04 18.35
CA GLU A 170 1.11 17.82 18.89
C GLU A 170 0.50 16.54 18.31
N LYS A 171 -0.65 16.61 17.64
CA LYS A 171 -1.28 15.46 16.99
C LYS A 171 -0.42 14.83 15.90
N MET A 172 0.39 15.65 15.20
CA MET A 172 1.32 15.23 14.14
C MET A 172 0.80 14.05 13.27
N PRO A 173 -0.35 14.20 12.56
CA PRO A 173 -0.99 13.08 11.88
C PRO A 173 -0.14 12.60 10.70
N PHE A 174 0.22 11.32 10.67
CA PHE A 174 1.08 10.71 9.65
C PHE A 174 2.50 11.30 9.56
N GLU A 175 2.95 12.00 10.61
CA GLU A 175 4.30 12.56 10.67
C GLU A 175 5.17 11.69 11.58
N ILE A 176 6.47 11.67 11.29
CA ILE A 176 7.47 11.02 12.13
C ILE A 176 7.96 12.07 13.12
N THR A 177 7.94 11.76 14.42
CA THR A 177 8.53 12.65 15.42
C THR A 177 10.03 12.79 15.15
N PRO A 178 10.56 14.00 14.93
CA PRO A 178 11.98 14.18 14.68
C PRO A 178 12.78 13.70 15.90
N PHE A 179 13.79 12.86 15.67
CA PHE A 179 14.74 12.50 16.72
C PHE A 179 15.74 13.64 16.87
N ILE A 180 15.82 14.22 18.06
CA ILE A 180 16.82 15.23 18.38
C ILE A 180 18.04 14.48 18.91
N LEU A 181 19.15 14.52 18.16
CA LEU A 181 20.42 13.97 18.65
C LEU A 181 20.93 14.86 19.78
N TYR A 182 21.18 14.27 20.95
CA TYR A 182 21.82 14.95 22.06
C TYR A 182 23.30 15.14 21.73
N LEU A 183 23.64 16.28 21.14
CA LEU A 183 25.02 16.65 20.85
C LEU A 183 25.67 17.15 22.15
N THR A 184 26.67 16.43 22.63
CA THR A 184 27.56 16.91 23.69
C THR A 184 28.85 17.41 23.06
N ARG A 185 29.35 18.54 23.56
CA ARG A 185 30.66 19.03 23.17
C ARG A 185 31.70 18.17 23.88
N VAL A 186 32.55 17.47 23.12
CA VAL A 186 33.73 16.82 23.67
C VAL A 186 34.68 17.93 24.14
N PRO A 187 35.18 17.91 25.39
CA PRO A 187 36.08 18.93 25.93
C PRO A 187 37.41 18.99 25.17
#